data_AF-A0AAU3XIM8-F1
#
_entry.id   AF-A0AAU3XIM8-F1
#
_cell.length_a   1.000
_cell.length_b   1.000
_cell.length_c   1.000
_cell.angle_alpha   90.00
_cell.angle_beta   90.00
_cell.angle_gamma   90.00
#
_symmetry.space_group_name_H-M   'P 1'
#
loop_
_entity.id
_entity.type
_entity.pdbx_description
1 polymer ?
#
loop_
_entity_poly.entity_id
_entity_poly.type
_entity_poly.pdbx_seq_one_letter_code
_entity_poly.pdbx_strand_id
1 'polypeptide(L)'
;MDQPDQGQQPPPPPQPWTPPGGRQGFGPPPPPYAQPPQGQPPQPYAQPPQGQPYGQSAPPPAGQPPHPYAQPPAAPGAPPQGPEFLAVDRHNSVVIDINGVAFEDHGIAIDFTWPEIRSVHYKASGNGKSLMVAVIHLDGSFYECTVEAKPRERLHHWFAHLAQVLGYYRPMG
;
A
#
# COMPACT_ATOMS: atom_id res chain seq x y z
N MET A 1 12.27 64.44 17.88
CA MET A 1 12.43 63.01 18.23
C MET A 1 11.02 62.51 18.52
N ASP A 2 10.09 62.57 17.58
CA ASP A 2 9.99 61.82 16.31
C ASP A 2 9.89 60.31 16.54
N GLN A 3 8.65 59.84 16.59
CA GLN A 3 8.28 58.47 16.28
C GLN A 3 6.89 58.56 15.64
N PRO A 4 6.79 58.54 14.30
CA PRO A 4 5.51 58.71 13.64
C PRO A 4 4.68 57.43 13.81
N ASP A 5 3.42 57.63 14.19
CA ASP A 5 2.32 56.68 14.15
C ASP A 5 2.28 56.02 12.76
N GLN A 6 2.82 54.81 12.67
CA GLN A 6 2.73 54.00 11.45
C GLN A 6 1.31 53.46 11.36
N GLY A 7 0.47 54.23 10.66
CA GLY A 7 -0.89 53.88 10.32
C GLY A 7 -0.98 52.43 9.86
N GLN A 8 -1.78 51.66 10.58
CA GLN A 8 -2.15 50.29 10.22
C GLN A 8 -2.80 50.32 8.84
N GLN A 9 -2.06 49.88 7.83
CA GLN A 9 -2.62 49.67 6.50
C GLN A 9 -3.63 48.52 6.59
N PRO A 10 -4.88 48.71 6.12
CA PRO A 10 -5.85 47.63 6.07
C PRO A 10 -5.37 46.55 5.08
N PRO A 11 -5.73 45.28 5.32
CA PRO A 11 -5.37 44.19 4.41
C PRO A 11 -5.98 44.42 3.02
N PRO A 12 -5.29 44.00 1.94
CA PRO A 12 -5.81 44.12 0.59
C PRO A 12 -7.11 43.31 0.44
N PRO A 13 -8.05 43.76 -0.42
CA PRO A 13 -9.28 43.02 -0.69
C PRO A 13 -8.97 41.67 -1.36
N PRO A 14 -9.80 40.64 -1.13
CA PRO A 14 -9.63 39.34 -1.78
C PRO A 14 -9.79 39.49 -3.30
N GLN A 15 -8.83 38.93 -4.05
CA GLN A 15 -8.89 38.93 -5.50
C GLN A 15 -9.95 37.93 -6.00
N PRO A 16 -10.73 38.28 -7.04
CA PRO A 16 -11.66 37.33 -7.66
C PRO A 16 -10.88 36.18 -8.29
N TRP A 17 -11.30 34.95 -8.00
CA TRP A 17 -10.73 33.73 -8.56
C TRP A 17 -10.98 33.67 -10.08
N THR A 18 -9.90 33.63 -10.86
CA THR A 18 -9.94 33.33 -12.30
C THR A 18 -9.77 31.82 -12.48
N PRO A 19 -10.71 31.09 -13.08
CA PRO A 19 -10.51 29.68 -13.38
C PRO A 19 -9.44 29.54 -14.48
N PRO A 20 -8.48 28.60 -14.36
CA PRO A 20 -7.60 28.28 -15.48
C PRO A 20 -8.46 27.76 -16.63
N GLY A 21 -8.30 28.41 -17.79
CA GLY A 21 -9.09 28.17 -18.99
C GLY A 21 -9.08 26.70 -19.41
N GLY A 22 -10.26 26.24 -19.84
CA GLY A 22 -10.43 24.95 -20.47
C GLY A 22 -9.53 24.81 -21.69
N ARG A 23 -8.69 23.77 -21.67
CA ARG A 23 -8.20 23.13 -22.87
C ARG A 23 -8.65 21.67 -22.84
N GLN A 24 -9.79 21.47 -23.50
CA GLN A 24 -10.14 20.22 -24.14
C GLN A 24 -8.96 19.81 -25.04
N GLY A 25 -8.44 18.61 -24.84
CA GLY A 25 -7.31 18.11 -25.58
C GLY A 25 -6.98 16.71 -25.11
N PHE A 26 -7.90 15.78 -25.37
CA PHE A 26 -7.55 14.37 -25.46
C PHE A 26 -6.37 14.27 -26.42
N GLY A 27 -5.23 13.78 -25.91
CA GLY A 27 -4.12 13.36 -26.77
C GLY A 27 -4.60 12.30 -27.77
N PRO A 28 -3.78 11.99 -28.79
CA PRO A 28 -4.13 10.95 -29.75
C PRO A 28 -4.50 9.66 -29.00
N PRO A 29 -5.53 8.92 -29.45
CA PRO A 29 -5.88 7.65 -28.82
C PRO A 29 -4.66 6.72 -28.85
N PRO A 30 -4.48 5.87 -27.82
CA PRO A 30 -3.45 4.85 -27.87
C PRO A 30 -3.65 3.97 -29.12
N PRO A 31 -2.56 3.49 -29.74
CA PRO A 31 -2.70 2.54 -30.85
C PRO A 31 -3.51 1.33 -30.37
N PRO A 32 -4.39 0.76 -31.21
CA PRO A 32 -5.09 -0.46 -30.85
C PRO A 32 -4.04 -1.52 -30.54
N TYR A 33 -4.15 -2.12 -29.34
CA TYR A 33 -3.36 -3.29 -28.99
C TYR A 33 -3.48 -4.32 -30.11
N ALA A 34 -2.35 -4.65 -30.73
CA ALA A 34 -2.27 -5.74 -31.68
C ALA A 34 -2.69 -7.01 -30.93
N GLN A 35 -3.74 -7.66 -31.43
CA GLN A 35 -4.20 -8.94 -30.92
C GLN A 35 -3.07 -9.97 -31.06
N PRO A 36 -2.75 -10.78 -30.04
CA PRO A 36 -1.84 -11.90 -30.22
C PRO A 36 -2.47 -12.90 -31.19
N PRO A 37 -1.71 -13.49 -32.13
CA PRO A 37 -2.24 -14.42 -33.10
C PRO A 37 -2.81 -15.67 -32.39
N GLN A 38 -4.10 -15.94 -32.64
CA GLN A 38 -4.68 -17.24 -32.39
C GLN A 38 -4.09 -18.26 -33.37
N GLY A 39 -3.60 -19.38 -32.84
CA GLY A 39 -3.47 -20.62 -33.61
C GLY A 39 -2.12 -21.31 -33.51
N GLN A 40 -1.99 -22.26 -32.57
CA GLN A 40 -1.23 -23.48 -32.82
C GLN A 40 -2.03 -24.69 -32.30
N PRO A 41 -2.25 -25.74 -33.11
CA PRO A 41 -2.85 -26.99 -32.66
C PRO A 41 -1.86 -27.81 -31.80
N PRO A 42 -2.34 -28.63 -30.85
CA PRO A 42 -1.47 -29.43 -30.00
C PRO A 42 -0.82 -30.60 -30.77
N GLN A 43 0.49 -30.74 -30.59
CA GLN A 43 1.27 -31.93 -30.97
C GLN A 43 1.00 -33.07 -29.97
N PRO A 44 0.83 -34.33 -30.42
CA PRO A 44 0.58 -35.46 -29.52
C PRO A 44 1.89 -35.96 -28.91
N TYR A 45 2.08 -35.74 -27.61
CA TYR A 45 3.17 -36.40 -26.89
C TYR A 45 2.78 -37.83 -26.50
N ALA A 46 3.64 -38.76 -26.92
CA ALA A 46 3.59 -40.18 -26.62
C ALA A 46 3.65 -40.46 -25.10
N GLN A 47 2.99 -41.55 -24.73
CA GLN A 47 2.83 -42.05 -23.36
C GLN A 47 4.15 -42.55 -22.76
N PRO A 48 4.43 -42.32 -21.46
CA PRO A 48 5.34 -43.17 -20.69
C PRO A 48 4.61 -44.43 -20.16
N PRO A 49 5.31 -45.57 -20.00
CA PRO A 49 4.70 -46.85 -19.64
C PRO A 49 4.40 -47.01 -18.14
N GLN A 50 3.21 -47.56 -17.90
CA GLN A 50 2.76 -48.58 -16.92
C GLN A 50 3.17 -48.51 -15.43
N GLY A 51 2.13 -48.49 -14.56
CA GLY A 51 2.16 -48.77 -13.12
C GLY A 51 2.42 -50.25 -12.76
N GLN A 52 2.33 -50.72 -11.51
CA GLN A 52 1.65 -50.33 -10.26
C GLN A 52 2.45 -50.92 -9.04
N PRO A 53 1.94 -51.16 -7.79
CA PRO A 53 0.67 -50.82 -7.10
C PRO A 53 0.82 -50.40 -5.61
N TYR A 54 -0.34 -50.31 -4.92
CA TYR A 54 -0.66 -50.01 -3.51
C TYR A 54 -1.08 -48.55 -3.26
N GLY A 55 -2.34 -48.19 -3.02
CA GLY A 55 -3.48 -48.99 -2.57
C GLY A 55 -3.64 -48.91 -1.06
N GLN A 56 -3.99 -47.73 -0.53
CA GLN A 56 -4.89 -47.51 0.61
C GLN A 56 -5.02 -46.01 0.90
N SER A 57 -6.10 -45.39 0.44
CA SER A 57 -6.56 -44.08 0.92
C SER A 57 -7.72 -44.32 1.86
N ALA A 58 -7.52 -44.06 3.15
CA ALA A 58 -8.61 -43.97 4.12
C ALA A 58 -9.50 -42.74 3.80
N PRO A 59 -10.81 -42.79 4.10
CA PRO A 59 -11.69 -41.64 3.86
C PRO A 59 -11.34 -40.48 4.80
N PRO A 60 -11.53 -39.20 4.38
CA PRO A 60 -11.33 -38.06 5.26
C PRO A 60 -12.45 -38.01 6.31
N PRO A 61 -12.15 -37.69 7.59
CA PRO A 61 -13.22 -37.35 8.52
C PRO A 61 -13.81 -36.00 8.13
N ALA A 62 -15.12 -35.99 7.92
CA ALA A 62 -15.92 -34.79 7.79
C ALA A 62 -15.90 -34.01 9.11
N GLY A 63 -15.67 -32.70 9.01
CA GLY A 63 -15.96 -31.73 10.07
C GLY A 63 -14.73 -31.10 10.73
N GLN A 64 -14.19 -30.05 10.09
CA GLN A 64 -13.52 -28.98 10.83
C GLN A 64 -14.08 -27.62 10.35
N PRO A 65 -14.50 -26.73 11.26
CA PRO A 65 -14.91 -25.37 10.91
C PRO A 65 -13.69 -24.55 10.44
N PRO A 66 -13.89 -23.45 9.69
CA PRO A 66 -12.79 -22.63 9.19
C PRO A 66 -12.01 -21.99 10.36
N HIS A 67 -10.73 -22.35 10.48
CA HIS A 67 -9.79 -21.71 11.39
C HIS A 67 -9.39 -20.33 10.85
N PRO A 68 -9.50 -19.24 11.64
CA PRO A 68 -8.92 -17.95 11.25
C PRO A 68 -7.41 -17.99 11.49
N TYR A 69 -6.63 -17.71 10.43
CA TYR A 69 -5.19 -17.43 10.43
C TYR A 69 -4.27 -18.36 11.24
N ALA A 70 -3.96 -19.54 10.67
CA ALA A 70 -2.74 -20.25 11.02
C ALA A 70 -1.58 -19.69 10.17
N GLN A 71 -0.67 -18.94 10.79
CA GLN A 71 0.62 -18.61 10.16
C GLN A 71 1.40 -19.92 9.91
N PRO A 72 1.95 -20.15 8.72
CA PRO A 72 2.78 -21.33 8.47
C PRO A 72 4.02 -21.30 9.36
N PRO A 73 4.51 -22.46 9.85
CA PRO A 73 5.73 -22.51 10.65
C PRO A 73 6.91 -21.96 9.85
N ALA A 74 7.58 -20.95 10.42
CA ALA A 74 8.78 -20.36 9.83
C ALA A 74 9.84 -21.44 9.61
N ALA A 75 10.33 -21.59 8.37
CA ALA A 75 11.37 -22.54 8.04
C ALA A 75 12.68 -22.17 8.76
N PRO A 76 13.40 -23.14 9.37
CA PRO A 76 14.68 -22.88 10.00
C PRO A 76 15.70 -22.46 8.93
N GLY A 77 16.05 -21.18 8.92
CA GLY A 77 16.97 -20.59 7.93
C GLY A 77 16.45 -19.33 7.23
N ALA A 78 15.21 -18.90 7.49
CA ALA A 78 14.75 -17.59 7.03
C ALA A 78 15.63 -16.49 7.67
N PRO A 79 16.12 -15.49 6.90
CA PRO A 79 16.81 -14.35 7.47
C PRO A 79 15.89 -13.68 8.52
N PRO A 80 16.44 -13.07 9.58
CA PRO A 80 15.62 -12.37 10.56
C PRO A 80 14.74 -11.38 9.82
N GLN A 81 13.44 -11.65 9.81
CA GLN A 81 12.43 -10.74 9.30
C GLN A 81 12.54 -9.52 10.21
N GLY A 82 12.86 -8.34 9.64
CA GLY A 82 12.91 -7.12 10.42
C GLY A 82 11.53 -6.81 11.03
N PRO A 83 11.42 -5.76 11.86
CA PRO A 83 10.14 -5.39 12.43
C PRO A 83 9.13 -5.07 11.30
N GLU A 84 7.88 -5.47 11.45
CA GLU A 84 6.83 -5.26 10.44
C GLU A 84 5.66 -4.50 11.06
N PHE A 85 5.11 -3.55 10.31
CA PHE A 85 3.86 -2.88 10.64
C PHE A 85 2.76 -3.29 9.65
N LEU A 86 1.59 -3.65 10.17
CA LEU A 86 0.39 -3.91 9.39
C LEU A 86 -0.81 -3.14 9.96
N ALA A 87 -1.47 -2.37 9.12
CA ALA A 87 -2.77 -1.77 9.39
C ALA A 87 -3.75 -2.17 8.29
N VAL A 88 -4.91 -2.70 8.67
CA VAL A 88 -5.96 -3.13 7.74
C VAL A 88 -7.31 -2.65 8.22
N ASP A 89 -8.12 -2.18 7.28
CA ASP A 89 -9.55 -1.93 7.40
C ASP A 89 -10.30 -2.74 6.31
N ARG A 90 -11.63 -2.63 6.25
CA ARG A 90 -12.51 -3.28 5.27
C ARG A 90 -12.07 -3.09 3.80
N HIS A 91 -11.49 -1.94 3.45
CA HIS A 91 -11.18 -1.60 2.06
C HIS A 91 -9.70 -1.37 1.77
N ASN A 92 -8.92 -1.08 2.82
CA ASN A 92 -7.59 -0.50 2.68
C ASN A 92 -6.60 -1.21 3.61
N SER A 93 -5.35 -1.30 3.17
CA SER A 93 -4.26 -1.79 4.01
C SER A 93 -2.96 -1.02 3.79
N VAL A 94 -2.15 -0.99 4.84
CA VAL A 94 -0.79 -0.46 4.83
C VAL A 94 0.12 -1.49 5.48
N VAL A 95 1.14 -1.92 4.74
CA VAL A 95 2.22 -2.80 5.21
C VAL A 95 3.53 -2.02 5.18
N ILE A 96 4.34 -2.16 6.22
CA ILE A 96 5.72 -1.65 6.22
C ILE A 96 6.62 -2.73 6.77
N ASP A 97 7.54 -3.21 5.94
CA ASP A 97 8.43 -4.33 6.25
C ASP A 97 9.82 -4.10 5.64
N ILE A 98 10.64 -5.14 5.60
CA ILE A 98 12.00 -5.05 5.06
C ILE A 98 12.03 -4.76 3.56
N ASN A 99 10.98 -5.08 2.82
CA ASN A 99 10.90 -4.79 1.39
C ASN A 99 10.57 -3.32 1.12
N GLY A 100 9.82 -2.66 2.01
CA GLY A 100 9.41 -1.27 1.83
C GLY A 100 8.09 -0.92 2.47
N VAL A 101 7.27 -0.17 1.74
CA VAL A 101 5.91 0.21 2.11
C VAL A 101 4.96 -0.28 1.02
N ALA A 102 3.88 -0.97 1.40
CA ALA A 102 2.83 -1.36 0.48
C ALA A 102 1.50 -0.75 0.91
N PHE A 103 0.77 -0.19 -0.05
CA PHE A 103 -0.59 0.29 0.13
C PHE A 103 -1.56 -0.57 -0.67
N GLU A 104 -2.72 -0.82 -0.09
CA GLU A 104 -3.90 -1.27 -0.79
C GLU A 104 -5.00 -0.24 -0.56
N ASP A 105 -5.59 0.27 -1.63
CA ASP A 105 -6.76 1.14 -1.58
C ASP A 105 -7.84 0.60 -2.53
N HIS A 106 -8.98 0.19 -1.97
CA HIS A 106 -10.12 -0.33 -2.74
C HIS A 106 -9.77 -1.43 -3.76
N GLY A 107 -8.84 -2.31 -3.42
CA GLY A 107 -8.37 -3.42 -4.28
C GLY A 107 -7.29 -3.03 -5.30
N ILE A 108 -6.81 -1.79 -5.28
CA ILE A 108 -5.64 -1.34 -6.02
C ILE A 108 -4.44 -1.42 -5.07
N ALA A 109 -3.49 -2.29 -5.39
CA ALA A 109 -2.25 -2.44 -4.62
C ALA A 109 -1.09 -1.68 -5.30
N ILE A 110 -0.25 -1.06 -4.48
CA ILE A 110 1.00 -0.43 -4.89
C ILE A 110 2.08 -0.68 -3.85
N ASP A 111 3.23 -1.16 -4.29
CA ASP A 111 4.42 -1.37 -3.50
C ASP A 111 5.46 -0.29 -3.78
N PHE A 112 6.17 0.12 -2.73
CA PHE A 112 7.28 1.06 -2.78
C PHE A 112 8.48 0.46 -2.06
N THR A 113 9.58 0.20 -2.77
CA THR A 113 10.81 -0.30 -2.12
C THR A 113 11.54 0.79 -1.32
N TRP A 114 12.35 0.42 -0.32
CA TRP A 114 13.09 1.43 0.45
C TRP A 114 13.96 2.40 -0.39
N PRO A 115 14.69 1.95 -1.44
CA PRO A 115 15.51 2.83 -2.27
C PRO A 115 14.75 3.92 -3.02
N GLU A 116 13.47 3.71 -3.30
CA GLU A 116 12.62 4.63 -4.09
C GLU A 116 11.78 5.56 -3.22
N ILE A 117 11.71 5.29 -1.91
CA ILE A 117 11.01 6.15 -0.96
C ILE A 117 11.95 7.28 -0.51
N ARG A 118 11.55 8.54 -0.72
CA ARG A 118 12.21 9.75 -0.17
C ARG A 118 11.86 10.02 1.29
N SER A 119 10.60 9.86 1.67
CA SER A 119 10.15 9.97 3.05
C SER A 119 8.80 9.27 3.24
N VAL A 120 8.54 8.83 4.46
CA VAL A 120 7.22 8.32 4.88
C VAL A 120 6.67 9.29 5.92
N HIS A 121 5.46 9.78 5.69
CA HIS A 121 4.74 10.64 6.62
C HIS A 121 3.52 9.89 7.14
N TYR A 122 3.13 10.14 8.38
CA TYR A 122 1.92 9.57 8.94
C TYR A 122 1.26 10.55 9.90
N LYS A 123 -0.06 10.56 9.91
CA LYS A 123 -0.88 11.43 10.76
C LYS A 123 -2.24 10.81 11.02
N ALA A 124 -2.94 11.32 12.03
CA ALA A 124 -4.30 10.93 12.27
C ALA A 124 -5.17 11.69 11.27
N SER A 125 -6.23 11.05 10.76
CA SER A 125 -7.27 11.78 10.03
C SER A 125 -7.89 12.86 10.91
N GLY A 126 -8.49 13.89 10.33
CA GLY A 126 -9.05 15.04 11.08
C GLY A 126 -10.08 14.65 12.14
N ASN A 127 -10.74 13.50 11.98
CA ASN A 127 -11.68 12.94 12.96
C ASN A 127 -11.02 12.07 14.06
N GLY A 128 -9.72 11.81 13.97
CA GLY A 128 -8.95 10.98 14.90
C GLY A 128 -9.30 9.50 14.88
N LYS A 129 -9.93 9.00 13.81
CA LYS A 129 -10.41 7.61 13.69
C LYS A 129 -9.68 6.80 12.63
N SER A 130 -8.79 7.41 11.86
CA SER A 130 -8.05 6.73 10.80
C SER A 130 -6.58 7.11 10.86
N LEU A 131 -5.73 6.15 10.49
CA LEU A 131 -4.33 6.37 10.21
C LEU A 131 -4.19 6.77 8.74
N MET A 132 -3.58 7.92 8.48
CA MET A 132 -3.18 8.32 7.14
C MET A 132 -1.68 8.11 7.05
N VAL A 133 -1.23 7.35 6.04
CA VAL A 133 0.19 7.13 5.74
C VAL A 133 0.43 7.62 4.32
N ALA A 134 1.51 8.37 4.14
CA ALA A 134 1.91 8.90 2.86
C ALA A 134 3.37 8.57 2.55
N VAL A 135 3.62 8.19 1.31
CA VAL A 135 4.95 7.95 0.73
C VAL A 135 5.26 9.09 -0.22
N ILE A 136 6.38 9.75 0.02
CA ILE A 136 7.02 10.64 -0.97
C ILE A 136 8.01 9.79 -1.74
N HIS A 137 7.79 9.64 -3.04
CA HIS A 137 8.69 8.91 -3.92
C HIS A 137 9.91 9.79 -4.27
N LEU A 138 11.03 9.18 -4.68
CA LEU A 138 12.25 9.91 -5.07
C LEU A 138 12.02 10.87 -6.24
N ASP A 139 11.09 10.56 -7.14
CA ASP A 139 10.66 11.42 -8.25
C ASP A 139 9.87 12.67 -7.77
N GLY A 140 9.41 12.69 -6.52
CA GLY A 140 8.58 13.76 -5.95
C GLY A 140 7.09 13.47 -6.01
N SER A 141 6.68 12.33 -6.59
CA SER A 141 5.30 11.85 -6.52
C SER A 141 4.87 11.59 -5.07
N PHE A 142 3.60 11.86 -4.78
CA PHE A 142 2.99 11.70 -3.46
C PHE A 142 1.90 10.64 -3.52
N TYR A 143 1.98 9.65 -2.64
CA TYR A 143 0.99 8.58 -2.51
C TYR A 143 0.48 8.54 -1.08
N GLU A 144 -0.82 8.40 -0.88
CA GLU A 144 -1.44 8.34 0.44
C GLU A 144 -2.41 7.16 0.52
N CYS A 145 -2.42 6.48 1.66
CA CYS A 145 -3.41 5.48 2.02
C CYS A 145 -3.97 5.80 3.41
N THR A 146 -5.29 5.68 3.55
CA THR A 146 -5.99 5.91 4.81
C THR A 146 -6.63 4.61 5.29
N VAL A 147 -6.30 4.19 6.51
CA VAL A 147 -6.82 2.98 7.14
C VAL A 147 -7.64 3.36 8.38
N GLU A 148 -8.88 2.88 8.45
CA GLU A 148 -9.74 3.14 9.61
C GLU A 148 -9.31 2.35 10.85
N ALA A 149 -9.20 3.03 11.99
CA ALA A 149 -8.85 2.46 13.28
C ALA A 149 -10.11 2.29 14.14
N LYS A 150 -10.71 1.10 14.07
CA LYS A 150 -11.81 0.69 14.97
C LYS A 150 -11.34 -0.42 15.92
N PRO A 151 -11.30 -0.19 17.25
CA PRO A 151 -11.64 1.04 18.00
C PRO A 151 -10.54 2.11 17.96
N ARG A 152 -10.85 3.36 18.38
CA ARG A 152 -9.92 4.51 18.35
C ARG A 152 -8.61 4.26 19.09
N GLU A 153 -8.61 3.47 20.17
CA GLU A 153 -7.40 3.08 20.91
C GLU A 153 -6.37 2.36 20.01
N ARG A 154 -6.84 1.62 18.99
CA ARG A 154 -5.98 0.98 17.99
C ARG A 154 -5.09 1.98 17.27
N LEU A 155 -5.59 3.20 17.04
CA LEU A 155 -4.82 4.25 16.39
C LEU A 155 -3.56 4.57 17.19
N HIS A 156 -3.67 4.73 18.51
CA HIS A 156 -2.53 5.04 19.37
C HIS A 156 -1.47 3.93 19.34
N HIS A 157 -1.89 2.67 19.34
CA HIS A 157 -0.99 1.54 19.20
C HIS A 157 -0.30 1.53 17.83
N TRP A 158 -1.05 1.84 16.77
CA TRP A 158 -0.49 1.96 15.44
C TRP A 158 0.56 3.07 15.35
N PHE A 159 0.32 4.25 15.94
CA PHE A 159 1.30 5.32 15.98
C PHE A 159 2.61 4.91 16.65
N ALA A 160 2.52 4.29 17.84
CA ALA A 160 3.70 3.85 18.58
C ALA A 160 4.48 2.78 17.81
N HIS A 161 3.78 1.80 17.25
CA HIS A 161 4.40 0.72 16.49
C HIS A 161 5.04 1.25 15.19
N LEU A 162 4.31 2.08 14.44
CA LEU A 162 4.76 2.68 13.19
C LEU A 162 6.03 3.52 13.38
N ALA A 163 6.10 4.32 14.46
CA ALA A 163 7.29 5.09 14.79
C ALA A 163 8.52 4.17 15.04
N GLN A 164 8.32 3.05 15.73
CA GLN A 164 9.38 2.08 15.99
C GLN A 164 9.85 1.38 14.72
N VAL A 165 8.94 0.96 13.85
CA VAL A 165 9.26 0.28 12.58
C VAL A 165 9.98 1.22 11.63
N LEU A 166 9.46 2.44 11.44
CA LEU A 166 10.11 3.45 10.58
C LEU A 166 11.48 3.87 11.12
N GLY A 167 11.66 3.94 12.45
CA GLY A 167 12.97 4.20 13.05
C GLY A 167 14.01 3.11 12.77
N TYR A 168 13.57 1.87 12.53
CA TYR A 168 14.46 0.75 12.21
C TYR A 168 14.93 0.79 10.75
N TYR A 169 14.02 0.95 9.78
CA TYR A 169 14.37 0.94 8.35
C TYR A 169 14.82 2.30 7.81
N ARG A 170 14.42 3.38 8.48
CA ARG A 170 14.78 4.74 8.12
C ARG A 170 15.45 5.42 9.32
N PRO A 171 16.64 4.96 9.75
CA PRO A 171 17.42 5.73 10.71
C PRO A 171 17.65 7.09 10.06
N MET A 172 17.11 8.15 10.67
CA MET A 172 17.16 9.50 10.13
C MET A 172 18.60 9.82 9.70
N GLY A 173 18.80 10.01 8.39
CA GLY A 173 20.00 10.61 7.83
C GLY A 173 19.97 12.12 7.98
#